data_AF-A0A5C6SP17-F1
#
_entry.id   AF-A0A5C6SP17-F1
#
_cell.length_a   1.000
_cell.length_b   1.000
_cell.length_c   1.000
_cell.angle_alpha   90.00
_cell.angle_beta   90.00
_cell.angle_gamma   90.00
#
_symmetry.space_group_name_H-M   'P 1'
#
loop_
_entity.id
_entity.type
_entity.pdbx_description
1 polymer ?
#
loop_
_entity_poly.entity_id
_entity_poly.type
_entity_poly.pdbx_seq_one_letter_code
_entity_poly.pdbx_strand_id
1 'polypeptide(L)'
;MRNVDGSQIHLTVGEALEVARVNDALSGLRDEFALCSLRKLHGVNQDEPMASDHGLSPGEYYRISRAFYRFQIYRNLFLDKEQEINLFPSYDEDEDEDLSSDNELKKLFFDRHSPWVNEQLACVYDFLETRLTGVMLTILSATPAYRQVVVNGFQWGDNLTEWLAEKTQSFEEQKCLSLGLPRLSQLLKASTYQEWQTSLGGATNPCQSRLEEDLEEFNRGRRPNEENGVWRAKDIDKLTREVDADDVFTDDQPRQTWMKIHYDHAHERYRLGYHAFAPMRFIYGLRGIGYVMWDAERMKNDACKVTLDKAYRGDAVS
;
A
#
# COMPACT_ATOMS: atom_id res chain seq x y z
N MET A 1 25.57 7.69 -7.40
CA MET A 1 24.84 6.58 -8.06
C MET A 1 25.39 6.42 -9.47
N ARG A 2 25.39 5.21 -10.03
CA ARG A 2 25.80 4.94 -11.42
C ARG A 2 24.62 4.34 -12.20
N ASN A 3 24.50 4.64 -13.48
CA ASN A 3 23.53 4.04 -14.39
C ASN A 3 23.85 2.56 -14.64
N VAL A 4 22.90 1.87 -15.29
CA VAL A 4 23.04 0.48 -15.75
C VAL A 4 24.24 0.29 -16.70
N ASP A 5 24.65 1.36 -17.39
CA ASP A 5 25.83 1.39 -18.28
C ASP A 5 27.13 1.84 -17.57
N GLY A 6 27.10 2.09 -16.26
CA GLY A 6 28.25 2.51 -15.47
C GLY A 6 28.54 4.02 -15.48
N SER A 7 27.77 4.84 -16.23
CA SER A 7 27.90 6.30 -16.20
C SER A 7 27.48 6.88 -14.84
N GLN A 8 28.12 7.96 -14.39
CA GLN A 8 27.70 8.64 -13.16
C GLN A 8 26.32 9.27 -13.38
N ILE A 9 25.38 8.98 -12.47
CA ILE A 9 24.08 9.66 -12.46
C ILE A 9 24.32 11.08 -11.96
N HIS A 10 24.21 12.04 -12.88
CA HIS A 10 24.23 13.47 -12.57
C HIS A 10 22.79 13.94 -12.42
N LEU A 11 22.34 14.08 -11.16
CA LEU A 11 21.08 14.74 -10.86
C LEU A 11 21.27 16.25 -10.99
N THR A 12 20.32 16.92 -11.65
CA THR A 12 20.17 18.36 -11.55
C THR A 12 19.83 18.75 -10.11
N VAL A 13 20.05 20.01 -9.74
CA VAL A 13 19.66 20.53 -8.40
C VAL A 13 18.16 20.34 -8.17
N GLY A 14 17.33 20.52 -9.21
CA GLY A 14 15.89 20.29 -9.12
C GLY A 14 15.54 18.84 -8.80
N GLU A 15 16.12 17.88 -9.52
CA GLU A 15 15.90 16.45 -9.26
C GLU A 15 16.41 16.02 -7.88
N ALA A 16 17.55 16.55 -7.44
CA ALA A 16 18.07 16.29 -6.11
C ALA A 16 17.13 16.83 -5.01
N LEU A 17 16.53 18.00 -5.21
CA LEU A 17 15.52 18.56 -4.31
C LEU A 17 14.25 17.71 -4.25
N GLU A 18 13.79 17.19 -5.39
CA GLU A 18 12.62 16.29 -5.42
C GLU A 18 12.91 14.97 -4.68
N VAL A 19 14.07 14.38 -4.89
CA VAL A 19 14.50 13.18 -4.15
C VAL A 19 14.57 13.46 -2.65
N ALA A 20 15.09 14.61 -2.24
CA ALA A 20 15.13 15.02 -0.84
C ALA A 20 13.72 15.16 -0.24
N ARG A 21 12.79 15.82 -0.95
CA ARG A 21 11.39 15.95 -0.50
C ARG A 21 10.70 14.60 -0.31
N VAL A 22 10.91 13.67 -1.24
CA VAL A 22 10.39 12.30 -1.12
C VAL A 22 10.99 11.61 0.10
N ASN A 23 12.31 11.71 0.29
CA ASN A 23 13.00 11.09 1.43
C ASN A 23 12.54 11.66 2.79
N ASP A 24 12.31 12.96 2.87
CA ASP A 24 11.82 13.63 4.09
C ASP A 24 10.39 13.17 4.43
N ALA A 25 9.51 13.15 3.43
CA ALA A 25 8.14 12.65 3.58
C ALA A 25 8.12 11.17 3.99
N LEU A 26 8.93 10.36 3.33
CA LEU A 26 9.08 8.94 3.61
C LEU A 26 9.59 8.70 5.02
N SER A 27 10.56 9.48 5.51
CA SER A 27 11.13 9.28 6.84
C SER A 27 10.06 9.39 7.93
N GLY A 28 9.20 10.41 7.86
CA GLY A 28 8.07 10.55 8.79
C GLY A 28 7.05 9.42 8.67
N LEU A 29 6.68 9.05 7.44
CA LEU A 29 5.70 8.00 7.19
C LEU A 29 6.20 6.61 7.58
N ARG A 30 7.49 6.33 7.40
CA ARG A 30 8.13 5.08 7.85
C ARG A 30 8.04 4.94 9.35
N ASP A 31 8.42 6.00 10.09
CA ASP A 31 8.44 5.94 11.55
C ASP A 31 7.03 5.77 12.11
N GLU A 32 6.04 6.44 11.49
CA GLU A 32 4.62 6.28 11.82
C GLU A 32 4.10 4.87 11.49
N PHE A 33 4.38 4.36 10.29
CA PHE A 33 4.04 2.99 9.89
C PHE A 33 4.63 1.97 10.87
N ALA A 34 5.93 2.08 11.15
CA ALA A 34 6.63 1.19 12.06
C ALA A 34 5.98 1.20 13.45
N LEU A 35 5.73 2.38 14.01
CA LEU A 35 5.09 2.52 15.31
C LEU A 35 3.69 1.89 15.34
N CYS A 36 2.85 2.19 14.34
CA CYS A 36 1.49 1.67 14.26
C CYS A 36 1.47 0.15 14.10
N SER A 37 2.27 -0.40 13.18
CA SER A 37 2.29 -1.84 12.92
C SER A 37 2.96 -2.62 14.05
N LEU A 38 4.01 -2.08 14.68
CA LEU A 38 4.63 -2.71 15.86
C LEU A 38 3.66 -2.75 17.04
N ARG A 39 2.93 -1.66 17.31
CA ARG A 39 1.91 -1.66 18.38
C ARG A 39 0.87 -2.76 18.18
N LYS A 40 0.32 -2.86 16.97
CA LYS A 40 -0.61 -3.93 16.62
C LYS A 40 0.04 -5.31 16.76
N LEU A 41 1.26 -5.49 16.25
CA LEU A 41 2.01 -6.75 16.32
C LEU A 41 2.25 -7.20 17.77
N HIS A 42 2.60 -6.28 18.66
CA HIS A 42 2.81 -6.55 20.08
C HIS A 42 1.50 -6.60 20.89
N GLY A 43 0.35 -6.27 20.28
CA GLY A 43 -0.95 -6.19 20.95
C GLY A 43 -1.01 -5.10 22.02
N VAL A 44 -0.29 -4.00 21.79
CA VAL A 44 -0.17 -2.87 22.73
C VAL A 44 -1.14 -1.76 22.33
N ASN A 45 -1.90 -1.25 23.28
CA ASN A 45 -2.86 -0.17 23.05
C ASN A 45 -2.16 1.16 22.69
N GLN A 46 -2.88 2.09 22.06
CA GLN A 46 -2.32 3.39 21.65
C GLN A 46 -1.78 4.23 22.82
N ASP A 47 -2.36 4.07 24.00
CA ASP A 47 -2.02 4.83 25.22
C ASP A 47 -0.91 4.18 26.04
N GLU A 48 -0.52 2.94 25.71
CA GLU A 48 0.52 2.22 26.42
C GLU A 48 1.91 2.57 25.87
N PRO A 49 2.90 2.79 26.76
CA PRO A 49 4.27 3.04 26.35
C PRO A 49 4.86 1.78 25.71
N MET A 50 5.30 1.87 24.45
CA MET A 50 6.13 0.84 23.83
C MET A 50 7.52 0.89 24.45
N ALA A 51 8.09 -0.28 24.77
CA ALA A 51 9.45 -0.34 25.29
C ALA A 51 10.46 0.20 24.25
N SER A 52 11.51 0.87 24.74
CA SER A 52 12.51 1.56 23.91
C SER A 52 13.43 0.64 23.11
N ASP A 53 13.37 -0.67 23.35
CA ASP A 53 14.14 -1.71 22.65
C ASP A 53 13.48 -2.15 21.33
N HIS A 54 12.31 -1.61 20.98
CA HIS A 54 11.57 -1.98 19.77
C HIS A 54 11.95 -1.20 18.50
N GLY A 55 13.12 -0.57 18.46
CA GLY A 55 13.62 0.10 17.26
C GLY A 55 13.70 -0.83 16.05
N LEU A 56 13.65 -0.26 14.83
CA LEU A 56 13.79 -1.03 13.60
C LEU A 56 15.21 -1.59 13.47
N SER A 57 15.32 -2.86 13.09
CA SER A 57 16.60 -3.37 12.61
C SER A 57 16.98 -2.70 11.27
N PRO A 58 18.24 -2.80 10.83
CA PRO A 58 18.63 -2.34 9.50
C PRO A 58 17.82 -3.00 8.36
N GLY A 59 17.50 -4.29 8.48
CA GLY A 59 16.70 -5.03 7.49
C GLY A 59 15.24 -4.56 7.44
N GLU A 60 14.64 -4.31 8.61
CA GLU A 60 13.27 -3.81 8.70
C GLU A 60 13.15 -2.39 8.19
N TYR A 61 14.09 -1.52 8.58
CA TYR A 61 14.20 -0.17 8.05
C TYR A 61 14.31 -0.20 6.52
N TYR A 62 15.19 -1.04 5.99
CA TYR A 62 15.40 -1.20 4.55
C TYR A 62 14.12 -1.61 3.81
N ARG A 63 13.42 -2.64 4.29
CA ARG A 63 12.19 -3.14 3.65
C ARG A 63 11.07 -2.11 3.67
N ILE A 64 10.83 -1.47 4.81
CA ILE A 64 9.78 -0.44 4.94
C ILE A 64 10.11 0.75 4.04
N SER A 65 11.36 1.25 4.06
CA SER A 65 11.78 2.33 3.18
C SER A 65 11.62 1.97 1.71
N ARG A 66 12.05 0.77 1.28
CA ARG A 66 11.87 0.35 -0.12
C ARG A 66 10.40 0.19 -0.50
N ALA A 67 9.52 -0.23 0.39
CA ALA A 67 8.09 -0.30 0.12
C ALA A 67 7.49 1.09 -0.17
N PHE A 68 7.82 2.10 0.65
CA PHE A 68 7.40 3.48 0.38
C PHE A 68 8.01 4.04 -0.91
N TYR A 69 9.29 3.78 -1.19
CA TYR A 69 9.87 4.17 -2.47
C TYR A 69 9.19 3.49 -3.65
N ARG A 70 8.83 2.20 -3.55
CA ARG A 70 8.06 1.49 -4.58
C ARG A 70 6.70 2.13 -4.79
N PHE A 71 6.02 2.54 -3.72
CA PHE A 71 4.77 3.32 -3.84
C PHE A 71 5.01 4.62 -4.61
N GLN A 72 6.03 5.41 -4.27
CA GLN A 72 6.34 6.64 -4.99
C GLN A 72 6.69 6.38 -6.47
N ILE A 73 7.47 5.34 -6.76
CA ILE A 73 7.82 4.94 -8.13
C ILE A 73 6.57 4.52 -8.90
N TYR A 74 5.69 3.71 -8.29
CA TYR A 74 4.42 3.33 -8.87
C TYR A 74 3.61 4.56 -9.25
N ARG A 75 3.48 5.51 -8.31
CA ARG A 75 2.81 6.78 -8.57
C ARG A 75 3.47 7.53 -9.73
N ASN A 76 4.81 7.63 -9.77
CA ASN A 76 5.52 8.33 -10.84
C ASN A 76 5.34 7.68 -12.22
N LEU A 77 5.23 6.36 -12.29
CA LEU A 77 5.10 5.61 -13.54
C LEU A 77 3.67 5.61 -14.08
N PHE A 78 2.67 5.55 -13.19
CA PHE A 78 1.26 5.39 -13.53
C PHE A 78 0.42 6.57 -13.05
N LEU A 79 1.03 7.76 -12.99
CA LEU A 79 0.32 9.03 -12.83
C LEU A 79 -0.35 9.33 -14.17
N ASP A 80 -1.68 9.35 -14.18
CA ASP A 80 -2.46 9.66 -15.37
C ASP A 80 -2.03 11.04 -15.89
N LYS A 81 -1.38 11.06 -17.05
CA LYS A 81 -1.22 12.30 -17.82
C LYS A 81 -2.61 12.67 -18.27
N GLU A 82 -3.06 13.89 -17.95
CA GLU A 82 -4.27 14.56 -18.44
C GLU A 82 -4.92 13.87 -19.66
N GLN A 83 -5.66 12.79 -19.43
CA GLN A 83 -6.66 12.30 -20.37
C GLN A 83 -7.96 12.91 -19.90
N GLU A 84 -8.61 13.66 -20.79
CA GLU A 84 -9.96 14.15 -20.57
C GLU A 84 -10.81 12.95 -20.19
N ILE A 85 -11.24 12.92 -18.93
CA ILE A 85 -12.17 11.90 -18.47
C ILE A 85 -13.46 12.12 -19.23
N ASN A 86 -13.73 11.25 -20.19
CA ASN A 86 -15.06 11.10 -20.74
C ASN A 86 -15.96 10.62 -19.59
N LEU A 87 -16.61 11.59 -18.93
CA LEU A 87 -17.60 11.37 -17.87
C LEU A 87 -18.84 10.59 -18.37
N PHE A 88 -18.90 10.34 -19.68
CA PHE A 88 -19.86 9.48 -20.35
C PHE A 88 -19.07 8.54 -21.29
N PRO A 89 -18.71 7.32 -20.86
CA PRO A 89 -18.24 6.31 -21.80
C PRO A 89 -19.38 6.06 -22.80
N SER A 90 -19.16 6.31 -24.10
CA SER A 90 -20.03 5.66 -25.07
C SER A 90 -19.73 4.17 -24.96
N TYR A 91 -20.77 3.35 -24.80
CA TYR A 91 -20.66 1.90 -24.89
C TYR A 91 -20.47 1.50 -26.36
N ASP A 92 -19.46 2.05 -27.02
CA ASP A 92 -19.00 1.56 -28.31
C ASP A 92 -17.88 0.55 -28.01
N GLU A 93 -18.17 -0.73 -28.26
CA GLU A 93 -17.37 -1.91 -27.90
C GLU A 93 -16.01 -2.02 -28.64
N ASP A 94 -15.42 -0.92 -29.12
CA ASP A 94 -14.26 -0.95 -30.03
C ASP A 94 -13.05 -0.08 -29.59
N GLU A 95 -12.98 0.40 -28.33
CA GLU A 95 -11.80 1.13 -27.78
C GLU A 95 -10.96 0.28 -26.79
N ASP A 96 -10.66 -0.98 -27.14
CA ASP A 96 -9.84 -1.88 -26.31
C ASP A 96 -8.30 -1.74 -26.50
N GLU A 97 -7.83 -0.94 -27.47
CA GLU A 97 -6.40 -0.92 -27.82
C GLU A 97 -5.52 -0.18 -26.79
N ASP A 98 -5.93 0.97 -26.25
CA ASP A 98 -5.06 1.80 -25.38
C ASP A 98 -5.00 1.31 -23.92
N LEU A 99 -6.11 0.83 -23.35
CA LEU A 99 -6.17 0.29 -21.98
C LEU A 99 -5.37 -1.03 -21.81
N SER A 100 -5.14 -1.75 -22.91
CA SER A 100 -4.34 -2.99 -22.89
C SER A 100 -2.88 -2.71 -22.56
N SER A 101 -2.31 -1.60 -23.07
CA SER A 101 -0.88 -1.28 -22.95
C SER A 101 -0.49 -0.83 -21.53
N ASP A 102 -1.33 -0.02 -20.87
CA ASP A 102 -1.12 0.40 -19.48
C ASP A 102 -1.24 -0.78 -18.51
N ASN A 103 -2.16 -1.70 -18.77
CA ASN A 103 -2.28 -2.94 -18.00
C ASN A 103 -1.05 -3.85 -18.17
N GLU A 104 -0.44 -3.91 -19.36
CA GLU A 104 0.81 -4.63 -19.57
C GLU A 104 2.00 -4.00 -18.82
N LEU A 105 2.10 -2.67 -18.78
CA LEU A 105 3.15 -1.96 -18.04
C LEU A 105 3.02 -2.14 -16.52
N LYS A 106 1.80 -2.05 -15.98
CA LYS A 106 1.52 -2.35 -14.57
C LYS A 106 1.86 -3.79 -14.22
N LYS A 107 1.48 -4.74 -15.08
CA LYS A 107 1.85 -6.15 -14.93
C LYS A 107 3.37 -6.33 -14.91
N LEU A 108 4.09 -5.66 -15.81
CA LEU A 108 5.55 -5.68 -15.86
C LEU A 108 6.19 -5.09 -14.59
N PHE A 109 5.62 -4.02 -14.03
CA PHE A 109 6.07 -3.45 -12.77
C PHE A 109 5.99 -4.47 -11.63
N PHE A 110 4.86 -5.16 -11.48
CA PHE A 110 4.70 -6.16 -10.43
C PHE A 110 5.49 -7.45 -10.69
N ASP A 111 5.65 -7.86 -11.96
CA ASP A 111 6.44 -9.03 -12.37
C ASP A 111 7.94 -8.88 -12.10
N ARG A 112 8.43 -7.65 -11.95
CA ARG A 112 9.82 -7.35 -11.58
C ARG A 112 10.13 -7.65 -10.11
N HIS A 113 9.13 -7.94 -9.28
CA HIS A 113 9.29 -8.13 -7.85
C HIS A 113 8.74 -9.47 -7.39
N SER A 114 9.36 -10.03 -6.37
CA SER A 114 8.86 -11.25 -5.75
C SER A 114 7.51 -11.01 -5.06
N PRO A 115 6.65 -12.03 -4.92
CA PRO A 115 5.29 -11.82 -4.39
C PRO A 115 5.22 -11.19 -2.99
N TRP A 116 6.12 -11.55 -2.06
CA TRP A 116 6.15 -10.91 -0.72
C TRP A 116 6.62 -9.45 -0.78
N VAL A 117 7.34 -9.05 -1.84
CA VAL A 117 7.76 -7.66 -2.03
C VAL A 117 6.59 -6.82 -2.54
N ASN A 118 5.75 -7.37 -3.42
CA ASN A 118 4.48 -6.74 -3.78
C ASN A 118 3.55 -6.67 -2.57
N GLU A 119 3.59 -7.67 -1.69
CA GLU A 119 2.84 -7.63 -0.42
C GLU A 119 3.36 -6.52 0.52
N GLN A 120 4.67 -6.25 0.56
CA GLN A 120 5.21 -5.11 1.31
C GLN A 120 4.65 -3.78 0.81
N LEU A 121 4.54 -3.62 -0.52
CA LEU A 121 3.89 -2.47 -1.14
C LEU A 121 2.41 -2.37 -0.72
N ALA A 122 1.69 -3.49 -0.70
CA ALA A 122 0.31 -3.53 -0.25
C ALA A 122 0.16 -3.13 1.23
N CYS A 123 1.07 -3.56 2.10
CA CYS A 123 1.06 -3.15 3.52
C CYS A 123 1.17 -1.63 3.70
N VAL A 124 2.08 -0.98 2.97
CA VAL A 124 2.22 0.49 3.07
C VAL A 124 1.05 1.22 2.43
N TYR A 125 0.46 0.67 1.37
CA TYR A 125 -0.75 1.22 0.76
C TYR A 125 -1.93 1.21 1.74
N ASP A 126 -2.22 0.06 2.36
CA ASP A 126 -3.29 -0.08 3.35
C ASP A 126 -3.11 0.88 4.53
N PHE A 127 -1.87 1.06 4.98
CA PHE A 127 -1.53 2.04 6.01
C PHE A 127 -1.85 3.47 5.57
N LEU A 128 -1.42 3.86 4.36
CA LEU A 128 -1.66 5.20 3.82
C LEU A 128 -3.16 5.47 3.65
N GLU A 129 -3.91 4.50 3.11
CA GLU A 129 -5.37 4.56 2.97
C GLU A 129 -6.01 4.73 4.34
N THR A 130 -5.71 3.85 5.30
CA THR A 130 -6.26 3.92 6.67
C THR A 130 -5.98 5.26 7.34
N ARG A 131 -4.76 5.80 7.19
CA ARG A 131 -4.39 7.08 7.78
C ARG A 131 -5.12 8.24 7.12
N LEU A 132 -5.26 8.22 5.80
CA LEU A 132 -5.97 9.22 5.03
C LEU A 132 -7.43 9.29 5.46
N THR A 133 -8.11 8.14 5.46
CA THR A 133 -9.49 7.98 5.92
C THR A 133 -9.67 8.54 7.34
N GLY A 134 -8.76 8.23 8.26
CA GLY A 134 -8.80 8.76 9.63
C GLY A 134 -8.68 10.28 9.72
N VAL A 135 -7.81 10.90 8.91
CA VAL A 135 -7.67 12.36 8.85
C VAL A 135 -8.91 13.01 8.26
N MET A 136 -9.45 12.47 7.17
CA MET A 136 -10.69 12.95 6.56
C MET A 136 -11.84 12.94 7.56
N LEU A 137 -12.05 11.82 8.25
CA LEU A 137 -13.07 11.69 9.29
C LEU A 137 -12.89 12.69 10.43
N THR A 138 -11.65 12.92 10.86
CA THR A 138 -11.33 13.86 11.94
C THR A 138 -11.71 15.29 11.53
N ILE A 139 -11.29 15.72 10.34
CA ILE A 139 -11.59 17.05 9.80
C ILE A 139 -13.09 17.27 9.64
N LEU A 140 -13.80 16.29 9.07
CA LEU A 140 -15.25 16.33 8.87
C LEU A 140 -16.01 16.38 10.22
N SER A 141 -15.54 15.63 11.20
CA SER A 141 -16.14 15.61 12.54
C SER A 141 -15.95 16.94 13.27
N ALA A 142 -14.79 17.57 13.10
CA ALA A 142 -14.42 18.83 13.75
C ALA A 142 -15.05 20.08 13.11
N THR A 143 -15.62 19.97 11.90
CA THR A 143 -16.12 21.15 11.16
C THR A 143 -17.60 21.04 10.77
N PRO A 144 -18.54 21.46 11.66
CA PRO A 144 -19.99 21.28 11.46
C PRO A 144 -20.56 21.86 10.16
N ALA A 145 -19.98 22.95 9.64
CA ALA A 145 -20.43 23.61 8.41
C ALA A 145 -20.20 22.77 7.14
N TYR A 146 -19.22 21.86 7.14
CA TYR A 146 -18.93 20.96 6.01
C TYR A 146 -19.59 19.58 6.18
N ARG A 147 -20.38 19.38 7.25
CA ARG A 147 -21.16 18.16 7.45
C ARG A 147 -22.31 18.01 6.45
N GLN A 148 -22.74 19.13 5.84
CA GLN A 148 -23.83 19.19 4.85
C GLN A 148 -23.39 19.67 3.45
N VAL A 149 -22.18 20.21 3.32
CA VAL A 149 -21.73 20.87 2.09
C VAL A 149 -20.51 20.11 1.56
N VAL A 150 -20.68 19.54 0.36
CA VAL A 150 -19.65 19.00 -0.54
C VAL A 150 -19.39 17.48 -0.44
N VAL A 151 -19.89 16.72 -1.43
CA VAL A 151 -19.12 16.41 -2.65
C VAL A 151 -19.98 16.58 -3.91
N ASN A 152 -19.57 17.48 -4.82
CA ASN A 152 -20.03 17.62 -6.21
C ASN A 152 -21.55 17.65 -6.50
N GLY A 153 -22.37 18.23 -5.62
CA GLY A 153 -23.82 18.29 -5.88
C GLY A 153 -24.55 16.94 -5.72
N PHE A 154 -23.89 15.95 -5.13
CA PHE A 154 -24.52 14.71 -4.68
C PHE A 154 -24.75 14.78 -3.17
N GLN A 155 -25.97 14.43 -2.76
CA GLN A 155 -26.36 14.28 -1.37
C GLN A 155 -25.63 13.05 -0.82
N TRP A 156 -24.60 13.26 0.01
CA TRP A 156 -23.98 12.15 0.75
C TRP A 156 -25.01 11.59 1.72
N GLY A 157 -25.16 10.26 1.71
CA GLY A 157 -26.20 9.51 2.42
C GLY A 157 -26.44 9.97 3.85
N ASP A 158 -27.63 9.67 4.36
CA ASP A 158 -28.23 10.35 5.52
C ASP A 158 -27.47 10.13 6.84
N ASN A 159 -26.38 9.34 6.88
CA ASN A 159 -25.50 9.21 8.04
C ASN A 159 -24.09 8.65 7.73
N LEU A 160 -23.13 8.95 8.63
CA LEU A 160 -21.76 8.41 8.70
C LEU A 160 -21.68 6.87 8.66
N THR A 161 -22.77 6.19 9.02
CA THR A 161 -22.89 4.72 9.05
C THR A 161 -23.05 4.13 7.65
N GLU A 162 -23.67 4.84 6.69
CA GLU A 162 -23.74 4.43 5.28
C GLU A 162 -22.36 4.52 4.62
N TRP A 163 -21.57 5.56 4.91
CA TRP A 163 -20.17 5.67 4.46
C TRP A 163 -19.26 4.57 5.04
N LEU A 164 -19.47 4.18 6.32
CA LEU A 164 -18.76 3.02 6.91
C LEU A 164 -19.21 1.67 6.33
N ALA A 165 -20.45 1.60 5.81
CA ALA A 165 -21.03 0.39 5.23
C ALA A 165 -20.64 0.19 3.76
N GLU A 166 -20.53 1.28 2.99
CA GLU A 166 -20.06 1.28 1.60
C GLU A 166 -18.55 1.55 1.56
N LYS A 167 -17.75 0.52 1.83
CA LYS A 167 -16.28 0.58 1.60
C LYS A 167 -15.94 0.47 0.11
N THR A 168 -16.68 1.16 -0.75
CA THR A 168 -16.20 1.52 -2.09
C THR A 168 -15.19 2.61 -1.88
N GLN A 169 -13.90 2.32 -2.14
CA GLN A 169 -12.81 3.30 -2.08
C GLN A 169 -13.32 4.63 -2.60
N SER A 170 -13.50 5.60 -1.71
CA SER A 170 -14.22 6.80 -2.13
C SER A 170 -13.34 7.45 -3.19
N PHE A 171 -13.93 7.93 -4.28
CA PHE A 171 -13.22 8.56 -5.38
C PHE A 171 -12.20 9.62 -4.89
N GLU A 172 -12.55 10.32 -3.80
CA GLU A 172 -11.69 11.29 -3.14
C GLU A 172 -10.49 10.66 -2.40
N GLU A 173 -10.64 9.49 -1.78
CA GLU A 173 -9.51 8.77 -1.14
C GLU A 173 -8.50 8.32 -2.20
N GLN A 174 -8.98 7.75 -3.31
CA GLN A 174 -8.15 7.36 -4.44
C GLN A 174 -7.43 8.56 -5.05
N LYS A 175 -8.15 9.67 -5.21
CA LYS A 175 -7.58 10.93 -5.68
C LYS A 175 -6.46 11.41 -4.76
N CYS A 176 -6.61 11.36 -3.44
CA CYS A 176 -5.57 11.76 -2.51
C CYS A 176 -4.35 10.84 -2.55
N LEU A 177 -4.57 9.53 -2.61
CA LEU A 177 -3.50 8.52 -2.72
C LEU A 177 -2.72 8.66 -4.03
N SER A 178 -3.28 9.35 -5.03
CA SER A 178 -2.62 9.58 -6.31
C SER A 178 -1.46 10.59 -6.29
N LEU A 179 -1.43 11.48 -5.28
CA LEU A 179 -0.59 12.69 -5.26
C LEU A 179 0.90 12.47 -4.96
N GLY A 180 1.31 11.22 -4.67
CA GLY A 180 2.66 10.88 -4.24
C GLY A 180 2.94 11.25 -2.77
N LEU A 181 4.03 10.71 -2.21
CA LEU A 181 4.37 10.82 -0.79
C LEU A 181 4.55 12.25 -0.28
N PRO A 182 5.21 13.20 -0.99
CA PRO A 182 5.39 14.55 -0.44
C PRO A 182 4.08 15.26 -0.15
N ARG A 183 3.12 15.21 -1.09
CA ARG A 183 1.80 15.81 -0.93
C ARG A 183 0.92 15.01 0.03
N LEU A 184 0.96 13.68 -0.07
CA LEU A 184 0.23 12.81 0.85
C LEU A 184 0.67 13.04 2.30
N SER A 185 1.98 13.21 2.56
CA SER A 185 2.49 13.55 3.89
C SER A 185 1.97 14.89 4.41
N GLN A 186 1.71 15.87 3.53
CA GLN A 186 1.10 17.15 3.91
C GLN A 186 -0.38 16.97 4.25
N LEU A 187 -1.13 16.22 3.42
CA LEU A 187 -2.54 15.88 3.69
C LEU A 187 -2.71 15.16 5.02
N LEU A 188 -1.85 14.19 5.30
CA LEU A 188 -1.91 13.40 6.53
C LEU A 188 -1.61 14.20 7.80
N LYS A 189 -1.00 15.39 7.66
CA LYS A 189 -0.74 16.34 8.76
C LYS A 189 -1.80 17.43 8.88
N ALA A 190 -2.73 17.51 7.92
CA ALA A 190 -3.79 18.52 7.95
C ALA A 190 -4.70 18.27 9.15
N SER A 191 -4.99 19.35 9.88
CA SER A 191 -5.88 19.36 11.04
C SER A 191 -7.20 20.08 10.75
N THR A 192 -7.22 20.89 9.68
CA THR A 192 -8.39 21.65 9.24
C THR A 192 -8.70 21.39 7.77
N TYR A 193 -9.96 21.63 7.39
CA TYR A 193 -10.39 21.53 5.98
C TYR A 193 -9.61 22.48 5.06
N GLN A 194 -9.22 23.67 5.56
CA GLN A 194 -8.46 24.63 4.77
C GLN A 194 -7.02 24.15 4.49
N GLU A 195 -6.35 23.58 5.49
CA GLU A 195 -5.02 22.95 5.31
C GLU A 195 -5.10 21.77 4.33
N TRP A 196 -6.15 20.95 4.44
CA TRP A 196 -6.41 19.85 3.53
C TRP A 196 -6.58 20.32 2.09
N GLN A 197 -7.46 21.29 1.84
CA GLN A 197 -7.69 21.85 0.51
C GLN A 197 -6.43 22.51 -0.07
N THR A 198 -5.65 23.21 0.76
CA THR A 198 -4.37 23.79 0.33
C THR A 198 -3.37 22.71 -0.10
N SER A 199 -3.36 21.57 0.61
CA SER A 199 -2.46 20.44 0.32
C SER A 199 -2.91 19.63 -0.91
N LEU A 200 -4.21 19.53 -1.17
CA LEU A 200 -4.76 19.00 -2.42
C LEU A 200 -4.35 19.86 -3.62
N GLY A 201 -4.32 21.17 -3.43
CA GLY A 201 -3.99 22.14 -4.48
C GLY A 201 -4.96 22.08 -5.67
N GLY A 202 -4.49 22.49 -6.85
CA GLY A 202 -5.26 22.45 -8.09
C GLY A 202 -5.33 21.07 -8.75
N ALA A 203 -5.07 19.98 -8.03
CA ALA A 203 -5.21 18.63 -8.58
C ALA A 203 -6.70 18.34 -8.83
N THR A 204 -7.18 18.68 -10.02
CA THR A 204 -8.57 18.49 -10.44
C THR A 204 -8.82 17.11 -11.01
N ASN A 205 -7.76 16.39 -11.42
CA ASN A 205 -7.92 15.18 -12.20
C ASN A 205 -8.08 13.95 -11.31
N PRO A 206 -9.17 13.19 -11.48
CA PRO A 206 -9.31 11.87 -10.94
C PRO A 206 -8.21 10.95 -11.44
N CYS A 207 -7.69 10.12 -10.54
CA CYS A 207 -6.77 9.07 -10.92
C CYS A 207 -7.56 7.81 -11.33
N GLN A 208 -7.26 7.25 -12.49
CA GLN A 208 -7.73 5.96 -12.96
C GLN A 208 -6.93 4.80 -12.34
N SER A 209 -5.64 4.98 -12.02
CA SER A 209 -4.84 3.91 -11.38
C SER A 209 -5.12 3.77 -9.89
N ARG A 210 -5.70 2.61 -9.55
CA ARG A 210 -6.06 2.18 -8.20
C ARG A 210 -5.15 1.03 -7.79
N LEU A 211 -4.07 1.33 -7.06
CA LEU A 211 -3.04 0.34 -6.73
C LEU A 211 -3.60 -0.94 -6.09
N GLU A 212 -4.64 -0.86 -5.26
CA GLU A 212 -5.29 -2.05 -4.69
C GLU A 212 -5.99 -2.89 -5.77
N GLU A 213 -6.72 -2.27 -6.71
CA GLU A 213 -7.35 -3.00 -7.82
C GLU A 213 -6.28 -3.56 -8.77
N ASP A 214 -5.23 -2.79 -9.04
CA ASP A 214 -4.10 -3.21 -9.86
C ASP A 214 -3.36 -4.41 -9.21
N LEU A 215 -3.20 -4.42 -7.88
CA LEU A 215 -2.66 -5.54 -7.11
C LEU A 215 -3.63 -6.74 -7.08
N GLU A 216 -4.93 -6.51 -6.94
CA GLU A 216 -5.94 -7.57 -6.98
C GLU A 216 -5.95 -8.27 -8.34
N GLU A 217 -6.00 -7.49 -9.43
CA GLU A 217 -5.95 -7.97 -10.81
C GLU A 217 -4.64 -8.73 -11.06
N PHE A 218 -3.51 -8.17 -10.63
CA PHE A 218 -2.23 -8.82 -10.76
C PHE A 218 -2.21 -10.18 -10.06
N ASN A 219 -2.76 -10.28 -8.85
CA ASN A 219 -2.80 -11.52 -8.08
C ASN A 219 -3.87 -12.49 -8.57
N ARG A 220 -4.85 -12.05 -9.37
CA ARG A 220 -5.94 -12.88 -9.86
C ARG A 220 -5.41 -14.04 -10.71
N GLY A 221 -5.79 -15.26 -10.32
CA GLY A 221 -5.37 -16.48 -11.01
C GLY A 221 -3.89 -16.85 -10.83
N ARG A 222 -3.07 -16.00 -10.18
CA ARG A 222 -1.68 -16.34 -9.84
C ARG A 222 -1.67 -17.16 -8.57
N ARG A 223 -1.01 -18.31 -8.65
CA ARG A 223 -0.84 -19.22 -7.52
C ARG A 223 0.62 -19.64 -7.42
N PRO A 224 1.18 -19.68 -6.20
CA PRO A 224 2.41 -20.41 -5.97
C PRO A 224 2.18 -21.88 -6.37
N ASN A 225 2.91 -22.36 -7.36
CA ASN A 225 2.87 -23.76 -7.79
C ASN A 225 4.27 -24.18 -8.24
N GLU A 226 4.65 -25.43 -7.97
CA GLU A 226 5.99 -25.94 -8.25
C GLU A 226 6.25 -26.12 -9.75
N GLU A 227 5.22 -26.42 -10.56
CA GLU A 227 5.41 -26.89 -11.94
C GLU A 227 4.87 -25.95 -13.03
N ASN A 228 3.64 -25.42 -12.91
CA ASN A 228 2.93 -24.73 -14.00
C ASN A 228 2.28 -23.39 -13.61
N GLY A 229 2.73 -22.74 -12.53
CA GLY A 229 2.18 -21.46 -12.05
C GLY A 229 2.92 -20.23 -12.56
N VAL A 230 2.30 -19.06 -12.43
CA VAL A 230 2.94 -17.75 -12.70
C VAL A 230 4.02 -17.42 -11.65
N TRP A 231 3.97 -18.07 -10.49
CA TRP A 231 4.97 -17.98 -9.43
C TRP A 231 5.61 -19.34 -9.17
N ARG A 232 6.43 -19.82 -10.12
CA ARG A 232 7.24 -21.02 -9.89
C ARG A 232 8.31 -20.73 -8.85
N ALA A 233 8.59 -21.68 -7.97
CA ALA A 233 9.62 -21.54 -6.94
C ALA A 233 10.97 -21.06 -7.52
N LYS A 234 11.35 -21.55 -8.71
CA LYS A 234 12.57 -21.13 -9.41
C LYS A 234 12.57 -19.67 -9.84
N ASP A 235 11.44 -19.15 -10.31
CA ASP A 235 11.31 -17.76 -10.75
C ASP A 235 11.31 -16.82 -9.53
N ILE A 236 10.66 -17.24 -8.45
CA ILE A 236 10.69 -16.57 -7.16
C ILE A 236 12.14 -16.50 -6.62
N ASP A 237 12.85 -17.62 -6.59
CA ASP A 237 14.23 -17.68 -6.09
C ASP A 237 15.19 -16.85 -6.96
N LYS A 238 14.88 -16.72 -8.25
CA LYS A 238 15.61 -15.84 -9.16
C LYS A 238 15.38 -14.37 -8.82
N LEU A 239 14.12 -13.93 -8.72
CA LEU A 239 13.77 -12.56 -8.34
C LEU A 239 14.33 -12.17 -6.98
N THR A 240 14.26 -13.09 -6.01
CA THR A 240 14.88 -12.93 -4.68
C THR A 240 16.35 -12.55 -4.83
N ARG A 241 17.13 -13.36 -5.53
CA ARG A 241 18.58 -13.19 -5.63
C ARG A 241 18.99 -12.02 -6.50
N GLU A 242 18.24 -11.73 -7.56
CA GLU A 242 18.65 -10.77 -8.59
C GLU A 242 18.12 -9.35 -8.37
N VAL A 243 16.99 -9.19 -7.66
CA VAL A 243 16.28 -7.89 -7.58
C VAL A 243 16.00 -7.45 -6.13
N ASP A 244 15.59 -8.40 -5.30
CA ASP A 244 15.03 -8.10 -3.98
C ASP A 244 16.02 -8.25 -2.83
N ALA A 245 17.04 -9.10 -2.99
CA ALA A 245 18.09 -9.31 -2.00
C ALA A 245 19.13 -8.20 -2.02
N ASP A 246 19.48 -7.75 -0.82
CA ASP A 246 20.72 -7.08 -0.49
C ASP A 246 21.42 -7.95 0.56
N ASP A 247 22.56 -8.57 0.22
CA ASP A 247 23.24 -9.57 1.06
C ASP A 247 23.50 -9.09 2.50
N VAL A 248 23.52 -7.77 2.73
CA VAL A 248 23.74 -7.15 4.04
C VAL A 248 22.45 -7.07 4.87
N PHE A 249 21.28 -6.99 4.24
CA PHE A 249 20.00 -6.69 4.87
C PHE A 249 18.93 -7.78 4.68
N THR A 250 19.26 -8.87 3.97
CA THR A 250 18.29 -9.89 3.58
C THR A 250 18.10 -10.93 4.68
N ASP A 251 16.96 -10.82 5.36
CA ASP A 251 16.36 -11.88 6.16
C ASP A 251 15.33 -12.63 5.29
N ASP A 252 15.30 -13.96 5.36
CA ASP A 252 14.36 -14.80 4.62
C ASP A 252 12.99 -14.91 5.31
N GLN A 253 12.86 -14.45 6.55
CA GLN A 253 11.63 -14.49 7.35
C GLN A 253 10.41 -13.89 6.63
N PRO A 254 10.47 -12.72 5.95
CA PRO A 254 9.34 -12.20 5.18
C PRO A 254 8.83 -13.16 4.11
N ARG A 255 9.75 -13.77 3.35
CA ARG A 255 9.41 -14.74 2.29
C ARG A 255 8.77 -15.98 2.90
N GLN A 256 9.39 -16.54 3.95
CA GLN A 256 8.87 -17.74 4.61
C GLN A 256 7.47 -17.51 5.21
N THR A 257 7.26 -16.35 5.84
CA THR A 257 5.96 -15.98 6.40
C THR A 257 4.92 -15.83 5.30
N TRP A 258 5.24 -15.11 4.22
CA TRP A 258 4.35 -14.97 3.08
C TRP A 258 4.00 -16.32 2.45
N MET A 259 5.01 -17.18 2.21
CA MET A 259 4.79 -18.52 1.66
C MET A 259 3.86 -19.33 2.55
N LYS A 260 4.10 -19.39 3.86
CA LYS A 260 3.23 -20.10 4.80
C LYS A 260 1.77 -19.65 4.67
N ILE A 261 1.52 -18.34 4.68
CA ILE A 261 0.16 -17.78 4.61
C ILE A 261 -0.53 -18.08 3.28
N HIS A 262 0.17 -17.91 2.18
CA HIS A 262 -0.40 -18.05 0.83
C HIS A 262 -0.45 -19.50 0.32
N TYR A 263 0.39 -20.40 0.83
CA TYR A 263 0.28 -21.84 0.57
C TYR A 263 -0.75 -22.53 1.47
N ASP A 264 -0.83 -22.18 2.76
CA ASP A 264 -1.67 -22.92 3.72
C ASP A 264 -3.14 -22.46 3.75
N HIS A 265 -3.44 -21.15 3.65
CA HIS A 265 -4.82 -20.64 3.83
C HIS A 265 -5.45 -19.95 2.62
N ALA A 266 -4.67 -19.24 1.82
CA ALA A 266 -5.21 -18.65 0.59
C ALA A 266 -5.71 -19.76 -0.35
N HIS A 267 -5.08 -20.93 -0.34
CA HIS A 267 -5.48 -22.07 -1.17
C HIS A 267 -6.90 -22.58 -0.91
N GLU A 268 -7.42 -22.50 0.33
CA GLU A 268 -8.79 -22.95 0.67
C GLU A 268 -9.84 -21.85 0.49
N ARG A 269 -9.55 -20.61 0.90
CA ARG A 269 -10.52 -19.51 0.81
C ARG A 269 -10.70 -18.96 -0.61
N TYR A 270 -9.67 -19.00 -1.45
CA TYR A 270 -9.78 -18.68 -2.89
C TYR A 270 -10.34 -19.85 -3.73
N ARG A 271 -10.44 -21.06 -3.18
CA ARG A 271 -11.06 -22.22 -3.85
C ARG A 271 -12.57 -22.06 -4.04
N LEU A 272 -13.21 -21.18 -3.26
CA LEU A 272 -14.66 -20.98 -3.24
C LEU A 272 -15.16 -19.89 -4.21
N GLY A 273 -14.33 -19.42 -5.14
CA GLY A 273 -14.77 -18.90 -6.44
C GLY A 273 -15.72 -17.68 -6.48
N TYR A 274 -16.03 -17.00 -5.38
CA TYR A 274 -16.98 -15.89 -5.38
C TYR A 274 -16.54 -14.73 -4.49
N HIS A 275 -16.57 -13.53 -5.08
CA HIS A 275 -16.67 -12.17 -4.52
C HIS A 275 -16.82 -11.98 -3.00
N ALA A 276 -15.91 -12.51 -2.18
CA ALA A 276 -16.06 -12.47 -0.73
C ALA A 276 -15.15 -11.40 -0.11
N PHE A 277 -15.75 -10.40 0.53
CA PHE A 277 -15.12 -9.45 1.43
C PHE A 277 -14.28 -10.09 2.58
N ALA A 278 -14.38 -11.41 2.79
CA ALA A 278 -13.69 -12.16 3.85
C ALA A 278 -12.19 -12.41 3.61
N PRO A 279 -11.73 -12.87 2.42
CA PRO A 279 -10.29 -12.90 2.07
C PRO A 279 -9.63 -11.52 2.14
N MET A 280 -10.32 -10.45 1.74
CA MET A 280 -9.79 -9.09 1.90
C MET A 280 -9.59 -8.75 3.39
N ARG A 281 -10.60 -8.87 4.26
CA ARG A 281 -10.45 -8.55 5.70
C ARG A 281 -9.34 -9.34 6.39
N PHE A 282 -9.17 -10.60 6.01
CA PHE A 282 -8.08 -11.46 6.48
C PHE A 282 -6.70 -10.88 6.12
N ILE A 283 -6.52 -10.50 4.85
CA ILE A 283 -5.28 -9.92 4.35
C ILE A 283 -5.06 -8.51 4.95
N TYR A 284 -6.09 -7.68 5.08
CA TYR A 284 -6.00 -6.35 5.72
C TYR A 284 -5.49 -6.44 7.17
N GLY A 285 -5.92 -7.44 7.95
CA GLY A 285 -5.42 -7.64 9.32
C GLY A 285 -3.93 -7.97 9.36
N LEU A 286 -3.48 -8.85 8.46
CA LEU A 286 -2.07 -9.22 8.31
C LEU A 286 -1.20 -8.06 7.80
N ARG A 287 -1.68 -7.34 6.79
CA ARG A 287 -1.02 -6.14 6.26
C ARG A 287 -0.93 -5.04 7.32
N GLY A 288 -1.96 -4.89 8.15
CA GLY A 288 -1.99 -3.93 9.25
C GLY A 288 -0.90 -4.16 10.31
N ILE A 289 -0.53 -5.42 10.59
CA ILE A 289 0.61 -5.76 11.45
C ILE A 289 1.95 -5.79 10.70
N GLY A 290 1.98 -5.57 9.38
CA GLY A 290 3.20 -5.58 8.58
C GLY A 290 3.89 -6.95 8.51
N TYR A 291 3.14 -8.05 8.41
CA TYR A 291 3.66 -9.43 8.55
C TYR A 291 4.85 -9.80 7.63
N VAL A 292 5.05 -9.10 6.52
CA VAL A 292 6.19 -9.26 5.58
C VAL A 292 7.28 -8.19 5.74
N MET A 293 7.26 -7.43 6.84
CA MET A 293 8.21 -6.35 7.12
C MET A 293 9.27 -6.72 8.15
N TRP A 294 9.02 -7.71 9.00
CA TRP A 294 9.80 -7.96 10.22
C TRP A 294 10.89 -9.04 10.06
N ASP A 295 11.99 -8.87 10.78
CA ASP A 295 13.07 -9.88 10.83
C ASP A 295 12.69 -11.08 11.69
N ALA A 296 13.33 -12.22 11.43
CA ALA A 296 13.25 -13.47 12.18
C ALA A 296 13.46 -13.25 13.67
N GLU A 297 14.46 -12.44 14.04
CA GLU A 297 14.76 -12.14 15.45
C GLU A 297 13.57 -11.49 16.16
N ARG A 298 12.86 -10.56 15.51
CA ARG A 298 11.65 -9.95 16.08
C ARG A 298 10.54 -11.00 16.20
N MET A 299 10.38 -11.82 15.17
CA MET A 299 9.36 -12.87 15.13
C MET A 299 9.61 -14.02 16.13
N LYS A 300 10.76 -14.06 16.82
CA LYS A 300 10.98 -14.95 17.98
C LYS A 300 10.21 -14.52 19.23
N ASN A 301 9.80 -13.25 19.34
CA ASN A 301 9.01 -12.76 20.45
C ASN A 301 7.62 -13.44 20.48
N ASP A 302 7.24 -14.00 21.62
CA ASP A 302 6.01 -14.78 21.73
C ASP A 302 4.74 -13.93 21.55
N ALA A 303 4.76 -12.65 21.93
CA ALA A 303 3.64 -11.75 21.65
C ALA A 303 3.44 -11.58 20.14
N CYS A 304 4.51 -11.38 19.38
CA CYS A 304 4.46 -11.27 17.93
C CYS A 304 3.93 -12.56 17.27
N LYS A 305 4.37 -13.74 17.75
CA LYS A 305 3.87 -15.03 17.27
C LYS A 305 2.38 -15.19 17.54
N VAL A 306 1.94 -14.91 18.77
CA VAL A 306 0.52 -15.02 19.16
C VAL A 306 -0.35 -14.10 18.31
N THR A 307 0.09 -12.87 18.08
CA THR A 307 -0.62 -11.92 17.24
C THR A 307 -0.67 -12.37 15.77
N LEU A 308 0.46 -12.82 15.23
CA LEU A 308 0.51 -13.36 13.87
C LEU A 308 -0.46 -14.54 13.73
N ASP A 309 -0.46 -15.48 14.69
CA ASP A 309 -1.36 -16.63 14.69
C ASP A 309 -2.84 -16.24 14.81
N LYS A 310 -3.16 -15.18 15.56
CA LYS A 310 -4.52 -14.60 15.61
C LYS A 310 -4.92 -14.02 14.25
N ALA A 311 -4.08 -13.15 13.68
CA ALA A 311 -4.30 -12.57 12.36
C ALA A 311 -4.45 -13.66 11.30
N TYR A 312 -3.64 -14.71 11.39
CA TYR A 312 -3.66 -15.90 10.53
C TYR A 312 -4.95 -16.73 10.63
N ARG A 313 -5.66 -16.70 11.76
CA ARG A 313 -7.00 -17.30 11.87
C ARG A 313 -8.11 -16.37 11.36
N GLY A 314 -7.81 -15.10 11.12
CA GLY A 314 -8.78 -14.05 10.83
C GLY A 314 -9.41 -13.45 12.09
N ASP A 315 -8.80 -13.66 13.26
CA ASP A 315 -9.20 -13.03 14.50
C ASP A 315 -8.82 -11.53 14.45
N ALA A 316 -9.62 -10.67 15.08
CA ALA A 316 -9.30 -9.25 15.18
C ALA A 316 -8.00 -9.07 16.00
N VAL A 317 -7.08 -8.28 15.44
CA VAL A 317 -5.88 -7.81 16.14
C VAL A 317 -6.14 -6.40 16.63
N SER A 318 -5.96 -6.17 17.92
CA SER A 318 -6.14 -4.88 18.60
C SER A 318 -5.11 -3.85 18.17
#